data_AF-A0A3N5MIZ6-F1
#
_entry.id   AF-A0A3N5MIZ6-F1
#
_cell.length_a   1.000
_cell.length_b   1.000
_cell.length_c   1.000
_cell.angle_alpha   90.00
_cell.angle_beta   90.00
_cell.angle_gamma   90.00
#
_symmetry.space_group_name_H-M   'P 1'
#
loop_
_entity.id
_entity.type
_entity.pdbx_description
1 polymer ?
#
loop_
_entity_poly.entity_id
_entity_poly.type
_entity_poly.pdbx_seq_one_letter_code
_entity_poly.pdbx_strand_id
1 'polypeptide(L)'
;MNIVTRALSKNLRDRRLKGFIAHWDKLEALIIRTYKSRQTGPEDEREFQKLSAWLRRNYPRVQDTLQPYWQESLAWGEKTQQDPYLRLISARHAGDFVGDWKAMQTLPEAREALNKYLLQNNPSIH
;
A
#
# COMPACT_ATOMS: atom_id res chain seq x y z
N MET A 1 -3.58 -7.87 6.49
CA MET A 1 -2.17 -8.00 6.91
C MET A 1 -1.62 -9.27 6.30
N ASN A 2 -0.74 -9.16 5.31
CA ASN A 2 -0.06 -10.31 4.73
C ASN A 2 0.88 -10.95 5.79
N ILE A 3 1.00 -12.29 5.79
CA ILE A 3 1.81 -13.06 6.75
C ILE A 3 3.28 -12.59 6.76
N VAL A 4 3.83 -12.29 5.58
CA VAL A 4 5.21 -11.80 5.41
C VAL A 4 5.40 -10.45 6.12
N THR A 5 4.49 -9.52 5.88
CA THR A 5 4.53 -8.18 6.49
C THR A 5 4.28 -8.23 8.00
N ARG A 6 3.50 -9.20 8.50
CA ARG A 6 3.29 -9.43 9.94
C ARG A 6 4.53 -9.97 10.65
N ALA A 7 5.26 -10.89 10.02
CA ALA A 7 6.52 -11.39 10.56
C ALA A 7 7.58 -10.27 10.60
N LEU A 8 7.70 -9.51 9.52
CA LEU A 8 8.72 -8.47 9.41
C LEU A 8 8.40 -7.20 10.23
N SER A 9 7.13 -6.83 10.40
CA SER A 9 6.77 -5.61 11.16
C SER A 9 6.88 -5.77 12.69
N LYS A 10 7.08 -6.98 13.24
CA LYS A 10 7.17 -7.20 14.69
C LYS A 10 8.27 -6.35 15.33
N ASN A 11 9.45 -6.31 14.72
CA ASN A 11 10.64 -5.65 15.28
C ASN A 11 10.84 -4.21 14.80
N LEU A 12 9.95 -3.72 13.93
CA LEU A 12 9.99 -2.34 13.43
C LEU A 12 9.77 -1.34 14.59
N ARG A 13 10.78 -0.54 14.93
CA ARG A 13 10.69 0.44 16.02
C ARG A 13 9.90 1.70 15.62
N ASP A 14 9.85 2.00 14.32
CA ASP A 14 9.13 3.16 13.82
C ASP A 14 7.61 2.97 13.91
N ARG A 15 6.98 3.68 14.87
CA ARG A 15 5.53 3.70 15.09
C ARG A 15 4.77 4.32 13.91
N ARG A 16 5.36 5.27 13.19
CA ARG A 16 4.71 5.94 12.05
C ARG A 16 4.55 4.95 10.92
N LEU A 17 5.63 4.24 10.59
CA LEU A 17 5.61 3.25 9.52
C LEU A 17 4.76 2.02 9.89
N LYS A 18 4.78 1.56 11.15
CA LYS A 18 3.80 0.55 11.62
C LYS A 18 2.35 0.99 11.39
N GLY A 19 2.03 2.23 11.73
CA GLY A 19 0.71 2.80 11.49
C GLY A 19 0.36 2.87 10.01
N PHE A 20 1.32 3.27 9.17
CA PHE A 20 1.18 3.31 7.72
C PHE A 20 0.89 1.93 7.14
N ILE A 21 1.72 0.93 7.43
CA ILE A 21 1.55 -0.45 6.97
C ILE A 21 0.18 -1.00 7.35
N ALA A 22 -0.27 -0.75 8.59
CA ALA A 22 -1.57 -1.24 9.05
C ALA A 22 -2.76 -0.60 8.30
N HIS A 23 -2.69 0.69 7.98
CA HIS A 23 -3.73 1.35 7.18
C HIS A 23 -3.63 0.95 5.70
N TRP A 24 -2.41 0.76 5.19
CA TRP A 24 -2.16 0.28 3.84
C TRP A 24 -2.73 -1.11 3.61
N ASP A 25 -2.49 -2.05 4.52
CA ASP A 25 -3.04 -3.41 4.46
C ASP A 25 -4.58 -3.42 4.40
N LYS A 26 -5.25 -2.47 5.07
CA LYS A 26 -6.70 -2.34 5.02
C LYS A 26 -7.16 -1.78 3.68
N LEU A 27 -6.45 -0.77 3.17
CA LEU A 27 -6.77 -0.19 1.85
C LEU A 27 -6.59 -1.21 0.74
N GLU A 28 -5.47 -1.95 0.74
CA GLU A 28 -5.20 -3.02 -0.23
C GLU A 28 -6.31 -4.08 -0.22
N ALA A 29 -6.73 -4.53 0.97
CA ALA A 29 -7.81 -5.50 1.11
C ALA A 29 -9.15 -4.97 0.56
N LEU A 30 -9.45 -3.69 0.79
CA LEU A 30 -10.63 -3.02 0.24
C LEU A 30 -10.57 -2.94 -1.29
N ILE A 31 -9.45 -2.52 -1.86
CA ILE A 31 -9.27 -2.44 -3.32
C ILE A 31 -9.46 -3.82 -3.96
N ILE A 32 -8.84 -4.87 -3.39
CA ILE A 32 -8.99 -6.25 -3.87
C ILE A 32 -10.45 -6.70 -3.77
N ARG A 33 -11.14 -6.39 -2.66
CA ARG A 33 -12.56 -6.73 -2.47
C ARG A 33 -13.42 -6.05 -3.54
N THR A 34 -13.28 -4.73 -3.71
CA THR A 34 -14.04 -3.95 -4.70
C THR A 34 -13.80 -4.43 -6.12
N TYR A 35 -12.54 -4.72 -6.48
CA TYR A 35 -12.19 -5.25 -7.80
C TYR A 35 -12.84 -6.62 -8.05
N LYS A 36 -12.75 -7.55 -7.07
CA LYS A 36 -13.30 -8.91 -7.20
C LYS A 36 -14.83 -8.92 -7.21
N SER A 37 -15.45 -8.15 -6.34
CA SER A 37 -16.91 -8.08 -6.22
C SER A 37 -17.56 -7.32 -7.38
N ARG A 38 -16.77 -6.55 -8.15
CA ARG A 38 -17.22 -5.65 -9.24
C ARG A 38 -18.34 -4.70 -8.83
N GLN A 39 -18.45 -4.45 -7.53
CA GLN A 39 -19.49 -3.63 -6.91
C GLN A 39 -18.87 -2.92 -5.72
N THR A 40 -19.45 -1.78 -5.38
CA THR A 40 -19.01 -0.96 -4.26
C THR A 40 -20.24 -0.47 -3.52
N GLY A 41 -20.31 -0.78 -2.22
CA GLY A 41 -21.37 -0.32 -1.35
C GLY A 41 -21.05 1.05 -0.72
N PRO A 42 -22.06 1.71 -0.13
CA PRO A 42 -21.84 2.93 0.67
C PRO A 42 -20.84 2.72 1.83
N GLU A 43 -20.75 1.51 2.36
CA GLU A 43 -19.80 1.16 3.42
C GLU A 43 -18.36 1.07 2.92
N ASP A 44 -18.14 0.48 1.74
CA ASP A 44 -16.83 0.46 1.08
C ASP A 44 -16.35 1.88 0.79
N GLU A 45 -17.25 2.75 0.31
CA GLU A 45 -16.93 4.14 0.03
C GLU A 45 -16.52 4.88 1.31
N ARG A 46 -17.29 4.73 2.40
CA ARG A 46 -16.94 5.33 3.70
C ARG A 46 -15.61 4.81 4.25
N GLU A 47 -15.37 3.51 4.14
CA GLU A 47 -14.12 2.89 4.56
C GLU A 47 -12.94 3.40 3.72
N PHE A 48 -13.10 3.47 2.41
CA PHE A 48 -12.10 4.02 1.50
C PHE A 48 -11.80 5.48 1.82
N GLN A 49 -12.81 6.35 1.96
CA GLN A 49 -12.57 7.77 2.29
C GLN A 49 -11.80 7.92 3.61
N LYS A 50 -12.15 7.15 4.63
CA LYS A 50 -11.47 7.16 5.93
C LYS A 50 -10.00 6.71 5.81
N LEU A 51 -9.75 5.59 5.12
CA LEU A 51 -8.41 5.05 4.93
C LEU A 51 -7.54 5.97 4.08
N SER A 52 -8.09 6.44 2.96
CA SER A 52 -7.41 7.34 2.00
C SER A 52 -7.05 8.67 2.63
N ALA A 53 -7.96 9.28 3.39
CA ALA A 53 -7.69 10.54 4.09
C ALA A 53 -6.55 10.38 5.11
N TRP A 54 -6.56 9.29 5.88
CA TRP A 54 -5.50 9.01 6.84
C TRP A 54 -4.17 8.76 6.12
N LEU A 55 -4.17 7.97 5.05
CA LEU A 55 -2.97 7.63 4.28
C LEU A 55 -2.40 8.87 3.58
N ARG A 56 -3.21 9.70 2.91
CA ARG A 56 -2.78 10.97 2.30
C ARG A 56 -2.12 11.90 3.32
N ARG A 57 -2.67 11.97 4.54
CA ARG A 57 -2.12 12.83 5.61
C ARG A 57 -0.79 12.31 6.17
N ASN A 58 -0.60 10.99 6.22
CA ASN A 58 0.57 10.38 6.86
C ASN A 58 1.65 9.94 5.87
N TYR A 59 1.31 9.77 4.59
CA TYR A 59 2.24 9.32 3.55
C TYR A 59 3.46 10.24 3.41
N PRO A 60 3.34 11.59 3.40
CA PRO A 60 4.51 12.47 3.31
C PRO A 60 5.54 12.26 4.43
N ARG A 61 5.15 11.68 5.57
CA ARG A 61 6.07 11.41 6.70
C ARG A 61 6.89 10.13 6.53
N VAL A 62 6.50 9.27 5.60
CA VAL A 62 7.15 7.98 5.30
C VAL A 62 7.57 7.89 3.83
N GLN A 63 7.24 8.89 3.02
CA GLN A 63 7.51 8.93 1.59
C GLN A 63 9.01 8.84 1.32
N ASP A 64 9.84 9.70 1.92
CA ASP A 64 11.30 9.65 1.76
C ASP A 64 11.89 8.30 2.17
N THR A 65 11.29 7.65 3.17
CA THR A 65 11.71 6.33 3.64
C THR A 65 11.37 5.22 2.63
N LEU A 66 10.22 5.31 1.97
CA LEU A 66 9.74 4.29 1.02
C LEU A 66 10.20 4.55 -0.42
N GLN A 67 10.57 5.80 -0.74
CA GLN A 67 11.00 6.25 -2.07
C GLN A 67 12.07 5.39 -2.74
N PRO A 68 13.24 5.13 -2.12
CA PRO A 68 14.27 4.33 -2.77
C PRO A 68 13.74 2.92 -3.10
N TYR A 69 12.90 2.36 -2.24
CA TYR A 69 12.40 1.01 -2.40
C TYR A 69 11.40 0.84 -3.53
N TRP A 70 10.48 1.80 -3.71
CA TRP A 70 9.54 1.72 -4.82
C TRP A 70 10.18 2.14 -6.15
N GLN A 71 11.14 3.06 -6.15
CA GLN A 71 11.89 3.41 -7.38
C GLN A 71 12.72 2.24 -7.91
N GLU A 72 13.21 1.38 -7.02
CA GLU A 72 13.93 0.17 -7.37
C GLU A 72 13.02 -1.06 -7.57
N SER A 73 11.71 -0.96 -7.29
CA SER A 73 10.76 -2.05 -7.53
C SER A 73 10.49 -2.21 -9.02
N LEU A 74 10.52 -3.47 -9.45
CA LEU A 74 10.24 -3.87 -10.82
C LEU A 74 8.76 -4.25 -10.93
N ALA A 75 7.99 -3.40 -11.57
CA ALA A 75 6.62 -3.69 -11.96
C ALA A 75 6.64 -4.38 -13.32
N TRP A 76 6.31 -5.67 -13.37
CA TRP A 76 6.23 -6.41 -14.65
C TRP A 76 7.53 -6.37 -15.48
N GLY A 77 8.69 -6.25 -14.82
CA GLY A 77 10.00 -6.14 -15.48
C GLY A 77 10.44 -4.72 -15.82
N GLU A 78 9.59 -3.71 -15.60
CA GLU A 78 9.91 -2.30 -15.79
C GLU A 78 10.08 -1.58 -14.45
N LYS A 79 10.91 -0.53 -14.42
CA LYS A 79 11.01 0.32 -13.23
C LYS A 79 9.68 1.02 -13.00
N THR A 80 9.22 0.99 -11.75
CA THR A 80 8.05 1.73 -11.29
C THR A 80 8.23 3.22 -11.62
N GLN A 81 7.46 3.75 -12.57
CA GLN A 81 7.62 5.13 -13.06
C GLN A 81 6.90 6.17 -12.19
N GLN A 82 5.95 5.72 -11.37
CA GLN A 82 5.09 6.57 -10.55
C GLN A 82 5.01 6.00 -9.14
N ASP A 83 4.94 6.88 -8.15
CA ASP A 83 4.75 6.48 -6.77
C ASP A 83 3.46 5.65 -6.62
N PRO A 84 3.58 4.34 -6.31
CA PRO A 84 2.44 3.43 -6.33
C PRO A 84 1.48 3.72 -5.18
N TYR A 85 1.97 4.28 -4.07
CA TYR A 85 1.14 4.67 -2.94
C TYR A 85 0.33 5.91 -3.29
N LEU A 86 0.98 6.95 -3.84
CA LEU A 86 0.29 8.17 -4.25
C LEU A 86 -0.77 7.88 -5.31
N ARG A 87 -0.47 7.03 -6.30
CA ARG A 87 -1.42 6.62 -7.33
C ARG A 87 -2.71 6.06 -6.72
N LEU A 88 -2.58 5.09 -5.82
CA LEU A 88 -3.73 4.40 -5.23
C LEU A 88 -4.48 5.25 -4.21
N ILE A 89 -3.78 6.01 -3.36
CA ILE A 89 -4.45 6.88 -2.39
C ILE A 89 -5.04 8.11 -3.04
N SER A 90 -4.69 8.47 -4.28
CA SER A 90 -5.25 9.65 -5.00
C SER A 90 -6.59 9.37 -5.68
N ALA A 91 -7.01 8.09 -5.76
CA ALA A 91 -8.35 7.75 -6.26
C ALA A 91 -9.44 8.47 -5.47
N ARG A 92 -10.51 8.90 -6.15
CA ARG A 92 -11.54 9.74 -5.53
C ARG A 92 -12.54 8.88 -4.79
N HIS A 93 -12.84 7.69 -5.30
CA HIS A 93 -13.87 6.79 -4.80
C HIS A 93 -13.37 5.34 -4.77
N ALA A 94 -13.96 4.52 -3.90
CA ALA A 94 -13.71 3.08 -3.93
C ALA A 94 -14.16 2.48 -5.28
N GLY A 95 -15.23 3.03 -5.87
CA GLY A 95 -15.75 2.63 -7.17
C GLY A 95 -14.75 2.77 -8.31
N ASP A 96 -13.74 3.65 -8.19
CA ASP A 96 -12.69 3.83 -9.20
C ASP A 96 -11.85 2.56 -9.40
N PHE A 97 -11.86 1.63 -8.44
CA PHE A 97 -11.14 0.36 -8.54
C PHE A 97 -11.96 -0.77 -9.18
N VAL A 98 -13.24 -0.56 -9.48
CA VAL A 98 -14.07 -1.58 -10.14
C VAL A 98 -13.57 -1.77 -11.57
N GLY A 99 -12.96 -2.93 -11.84
CA GLY A 99 -12.40 -3.22 -13.15
C GLY A 99 -11.12 -2.46 -13.49
N ASP A 100 -10.53 -1.71 -12.54
CA ASP A 100 -9.23 -1.05 -12.75
C ASP A 100 -8.10 -2.06 -12.61
N TRP A 101 -7.75 -2.67 -13.75
CA TRP A 101 -6.61 -3.57 -13.85
C TRP A 101 -5.29 -2.91 -13.45
N LYS A 102 -5.10 -1.62 -13.75
CA LYS A 102 -3.85 -0.93 -13.42
C LYS A 102 -3.72 -0.75 -11.92
N ALA A 103 -4.79 -0.41 -11.20
CA ALA A 103 -4.75 -0.37 -9.75
C ALA A 103 -4.38 -1.72 -9.13
N MET A 104 -4.91 -2.82 -9.69
CA MET A 104 -4.55 -4.18 -9.28
C MET A 104 -3.08 -4.52 -9.56
N GLN A 105 -2.50 -3.99 -10.64
CA GLN A 105 -1.07 -4.09 -10.93
C GLN A 105 -0.20 -3.23 -10.00
N THR A 106 -0.73 -2.12 -9.48
CA THR A 106 -0.01 -1.24 -8.56
C THR A 106 0.10 -1.75 -7.13
N LEU A 107 -0.86 -2.57 -6.69
CA LEU A 107 -0.80 -3.20 -5.37
C LEU A 107 0.51 -4.00 -5.13
N PRO A 108 0.94 -4.92 -6.03
CA PRO A 108 2.19 -5.64 -5.84
C PRO A 108 3.42 -4.72 -5.88
N GLU A 109 3.44 -3.67 -6.71
CA GLU A 109 4.54 -2.68 -6.74
C GLU A 109 4.76 -2.04 -5.36
N ALA A 110 3.67 -1.53 -4.76
CA ALA A 110 3.70 -0.96 -3.41
C ALA A 110 4.09 -2.01 -2.37
N ARG A 111 3.58 -3.24 -2.49
CA ARG A 111 3.89 -4.32 -1.55
C ARG A 111 5.37 -4.72 -1.60
N GLU A 112 5.95 -4.81 -2.78
CA GLU A 112 7.37 -5.11 -2.96
C GLU A 112 8.26 -4.05 -2.32
N ALA A 113 7.90 -2.77 -2.50
CA ALA A 113 8.63 -1.67 -1.86
C ALA A 113 8.59 -1.78 -0.32
N LEU A 114 7.42 -2.05 0.28
CA LEU A 114 7.32 -2.30 1.72
C LEU A 114 8.17 -3.50 2.15
N ASN A 115 8.13 -4.60 1.40
CA ASN A 115 8.88 -5.80 1.75
C ASN A 115 10.39 -5.55 1.68
N LYS A 116 10.89 -4.88 0.63
CA LYS A 116 12.32 -4.52 0.52
C LYS A 116 12.76 -3.64 1.68
N TYR A 117 11.98 -2.61 2.01
CA TYR A 117 12.25 -1.77 3.19
C TYR A 117 12.34 -2.62 4.46
N LEU A 118 11.33 -3.47 4.68
CA LEU A 118 11.24 -4.27 5.90
C LEU A 118 12.35 -5.30 6.00
N LEU A 119 12.82 -5.87 4.88
CA LEU A 119 13.95 -6.80 4.85
C LEU A 119 15.26 -6.10 5.21
N GLN A 120 15.54 -4.94 4.62
CA GLN A 120 16.78 -4.20 4.89
C GLN A 120 16.83 -3.60 6.29
N ASN A 121 15.68 -3.27 6.88
CA ASN A 121 15.59 -2.57 8.16
C ASN A 121 15.19 -3.50 9.32
N ASN A 122 15.16 -4.83 9.11
CA ASN A 122 15.03 -5.80 10.19
C ASN A 122 16.37 -6.43 10.55
N PRO A 123 16.92 -6.18 11.74
CA PRO A 123 18.17 -6.79 12.20
C PRO A 123 18.03 -8.27 12.58
N SER A 124 16.87 -8.90 12.36
CA SER A 124 16.59 -10.30 12.76
C SER A 124 16.72 -11.31 11.61
N ILE A 125 17.20 -10.86 10.45
CA ILE A 125 17.56 -11.71 9.30
C ILE A 125 19.04 -11.44 9.00
N HIS A 126 19.91 -11.77 9.95
CA HIS A 126 21.35 -11.95 9.76
C HIS A 126 21.82 -13.06 10.68
#